data_AF-A0A965DKL8-F1
#
_entry.id   AF-A0A965DKL8-F1
#
_cell.length_a   1.000
_cell.length_b   1.000
_cell.length_c   1.000
_cell.angle_alpha   90.00
_cell.angle_beta   90.00
_cell.angle_gamma   90.00
#
_symmetry.space_group_name_H-M   'P 1'
#
loop_
_entity.id
_entity.type
_entity.pdbx_description
1 polymer ?
#
loop_
_entity_poly.entity_id
_entity_poly.type
_entity_poly.pdbx_seq_one_letter_code
_entity_poly.pdbx_strand_id
1 'polypeptide(L)'
;MFYFRLYIQVIYKEVSRLRNLRLNIQQRFKDEAFLELLGSFENLVSKALSVAMIGVILIAVYDVGRVLLIKVSTPDRDPLGRALIDVFGLFLNVLIALEILENITAYLKKHVIQAELVVITALIAVARKMIILDFDKTKGLELIGLAIAVIALSISYWIVRRLNNKVE
;
A
#
# COMPACT_ATOMS: atom_id res chain seq x y z
N MET A 1 -23.53 -53.82 40.50
CA MET A 1 -23.42 -53.46 39.07
C MET A 1 -23.56 -51.95 38.81
N PHE A 2 -24.46 -51.24 39.49
CA PHE A 2 -24.71 -49.81 39.28
C PHE A 2 -23.52 -48.87 39.61
N TYR A 3 -22.86 -49.09 40.75
CA TYR A 3 -21.72 -48.27 41.20
C TYR A 3 -20.51 -48.31 40.25
N PHE A 4 -20.26 -49.45 39.60
CA PHE A 4 -19.16 -49.61 38.65
C PHE A 4 -19.38 -48.78 37.38
N ARG A 5 -20.63 -48.67 36.92
CA ARG A 5 -21.00 -47.90 35.74
C ARG A 5 -20.87 -46.39 35.99
N LEU A 6 -21.19 -45.94 37.20
CA LEU A 6 -21.02 -44.54 37.62
C LEU A 6 -19.54 -44.15 37.71
N TYR A 7 -18.71 -45.04 38.27
CA TYR A 7 -17.26 -44.83 38.39
C TYR A 7 -16.58 -44.72 37.02
N ILE A 8 -16.95 -45.59 36.07
CA ILE A 8 -16.41 -45.53 34.69
C ILE A 8 -16.84 -44.25 33.98
N GLN A 9 -18.09 -43.77 34.16
CA GLN A 9 -18.52 -42.49 33.55
C GLN A 9 -17.73 -41.29 34.07
N VAL A 10 -17.41 -41.24 35.37
CA VAL A 10 -16.63 -40.15 35.97
C VAL A 10 -15.21 -40.13 35.39
N ILE A 11 -14.55 -41.29 35.31
CA ILE A 11 -13.21 -41.39 34.72
C ILE A 11 -13.23 -41.05 33.23
N TYR A 12 -14.23 -41.50 32.47
CA TYR A 12 -14.33 -41.18 31.04
C TYR A 12 -14.52 -39.67 30.80
N LYS A 13 -15.26 -38.99 31.69
CA LYS A 13 -15.48 -37.53 31.63
C LYS A 13 -14.22 -36.74 32.01
N GLU A 14 -13.45 -37.19 33.00
CA GLU A 14 -12.16 -36.61 33.38
C GLU A 14 -11.08 -36.81 32.29
N VAL A 15 -10.95 -38.02 31.75
CA VAL A 15 -9.98 -38.32 30.68
C VAL A 15 -10.29 -37.55 29.40
N SER A 16 -11.58 -37.37 29.05
CA SER A 16 -11.95 -36.55 27.89
C SER A 16 -11.72 -35.06 28.09
N ARG A 17 -11.85 -34.53 29.32
CA ARG A 17 -11.44 -33.16 29.69
C ARG A 17 -9.93 -32.95 29.54
N LEU A 18 -9.12 -33.85 30.09
CA LEU A 18 -7.65 -33.80 29.97
C LEU A 18 -7.18 -33.94 28.51
N ARG A 19 -7.91 -34.77 27.75
CA ARG A 19 -8.06 -34.81 26.28
C ARG A 19 -7.89 -33.46 25.60
N ASN A 20 -8.89 -32.62 25.88
CA ASN A 20 -9.14 -31.37 25.17
C ASN A 20 -8.26 -30.21 25.67
N LEU A 21 -7.74 -30.30 26.89
CA LEU A 21 -6.80 -29.31 27.44
C LEU A 21 -5.43 -29.35 26.76
N ARG A 22 -4.92 -30.54 26.39
CA ARG A 22 -3.61 -30.67 25.72
C ARG A 22 -3.61 -30.20 24.26
N LEU A 23 -4.72 -30.36 23.53
CA LEU A 23 -4.81 -30.00 22.12
C LEU A 23 -4.93 -28.47 21.91
N ASN A 24 -5.54 -27.76 22.87
CA ASN A 24 -5.72 -26.31 22.80
C ASN A 24 -4.45 -25.50 23.12
N ILE A 25 -3.55 -26.05 23.94
CA ILE A 25 -2.31 -25.36 24.35
C ILE A 25 -1.24 -25.44 23.26
N GLN A 26 -1.14 -26.57 22.56
CA GLN A 26 -0.12 -26.76 21.52
C GLN A 26 -0.42 -26.00 20.21
N GLN A 27 -1.70 -25.75 19.90
CA GLN A 27 -2.09 -24.95 18.72
C GLN A 27 -1.89 -23.46 18.96
N ARG A 28 -2.31 -22.95 20.14
CA ARG A 28 -2.09 -21.55 20.56
C ARG A 28 -0.62 -21.10 20.49
N PHE A 29 0.30 -21.93 20.97
CA PHE A 29 1.74 -21.62 20.93
C PHE A 29 2.35 -21.61 19.52
N LYS A 30 1.80 -22.40 18.58
CA LYS A 30 2.28 -22.42 17.19
C LYS A 30 1.79 -21.20 16.43
N ASP A 31 0.54 -20.82 16.64
CA ASP A 31 -0.06 -19.69 15.95
C ASP A 31 0.57 -18.36 16.41
N GLU A 32 0.80 -18.18 17.72
CA GLU A 32 1.45 -16.97 18.24
C GLU A 32 2.91 -16.84 17.76
N ALA A 33 3.71 -17.91 17.87
CA ALA A 33 5.09 -17.88 17.39
C ALA A 33 5.20 -17.68 15.87
N PHE A 34 4.26 -18.25 15.10
CA PHE A 34 4.20 -18.04 13.66
C PHE A 34 3.83 -16.59 13.30
N LEU A 35 2.84 -16.00 13.99
CA LEU A 35 2.45 -14.60 13.79
C LEU A 35 3.57 -13.62 14.17
N GLU A 36 4.33 -13.90 15.23
CA GLU A 36 5.50 -13.08 15.62
C GLU A 36 6.63 -13.15 14.58
N LEU A 37 6.88 -14.33 14.00
CA LEU A 37 7.84 -14.50 12.90
C LEU A 37 7.39 -13.75 11.64
N LEU A 38 6.11 -13.82 11.30
CA LEU A 38 5.53 -13.07 10.18
C LEU A 38 5.67 -11.57 10.39
N GLY A 39 5.29 -11.04 11.56
CA GLY A 39 5.41 -9.61 11.86
C GLY A 39 6.87 -9.13 11.81
N SER A 40 7.81 -9.94 12.28
CA SER A 40 9.24 -9.64 12.19
C SER A 40 9.75 -9.60 10.74
N PHE A 41 9.31 -10.55 9.92
CA PHE A 41 9.63 -10.60 8.49
C PHE A 41 9.02 -9.41 7.74
N GLU A 42 7.75 -9.08 7.98
CA GLU A 42 7.07 -7.92 7.40
C GLU A 42 7.81 -6.61 7.73
N ASN A 43 8.25 -6.45 8.98
CA ASN A 43 9.01 -5.27 9.42
C ASN A 43 10.39 -5.20 8.75
N LEU A 44 11.08 -6.34 8.58
CA LEU A 44 12.36 -6.42 7.88
C LEU A 44 12.19 -5.98 6.41
N VAL A 45 11.19 -6.54 5.72
CA VAL A 45 10.88 -6.22 4.32
C VAL A 45 10.53 -4.74 4.18
N SER A 46 9.69 -4.21 5.06
CA SER A 46 9.26 -2.81 5.01
C SER A 46 10.43 -1.84 5.21
N LYS A 47 11.35 -2.12 6.14
CA LYS A 47 12.57 -1.32 6.34
C LYS A 47 13.49 -1.38 5.12
N ALA A 48 13.69 -2.56 4.55
CA ALA A 48 14.48 -2.71 3.34
C ALA A 48 13.88 -1.91 2.16
N LEU A 49 12.55 -1.97 2.01
CA LEU A 49 11.83 -1.22 0.98
C LEU A 49 11.92 0.30 1.20
N SER A 50 11.81 0.79 2.45
CA SER A 50 12.01 2.21 2.76
C SER A 50 13.40 2.70 2.37
N VAL A 51 14.45 1.95 2.70
CA VAL A 51 15.84 2.32 2.35
C VAL A 51 16.03 2.33 0.83
N ALA A 52 15.52 1.31 0.15
CA ALA A 52 15.56 1.26 -1.31
C ALA A 52 14.83 2.46 -1.94
N MET A 53 13.66 2.83 -1.40
CA MET A 53 12.89 3.97 -1.90
C MET A 53 13.60 5.31 -1.69
N ILE A 54 14.30 5.50 -0.57
CA ILE A 54 15.19 6.67 -0.37
C ILE A 54 16.23 6.75 -1.49
N GLY A 55 16.85 5.61 -1.85
CA GLY A 55 17.77 5.54 -2.98
C GLY A 55 17.13 5.96 -4.31
N VAL A 56 15.93 5.45 -4.60
CA VAL A 56 15.16 5.81 -5.80
C VAL A 56 14.85 7.31 -5.84
N ILE A 57 14.45 7.90 -4.71
CA ILE A 57 14.18 9.34 -4.60
C ILE A 57 15.43 10.15 -4.91
N LEU A 58 16.58 9.80 -4.34
CA LEU A 58 17.85 10.49 -4.61
C LEU A 58 18.23 10.46 -6.09
N ILE A 59 18.08 9.29 -6.73
CA ILE A 59 18.34 9.12 -8.16
C ILE A 59 17.37 9.98 -8.99
N ALA A 60 16.08 9.97 -8.66
CA ALA A 60 15.07 10.73 -9.37
C ALA A 60 15.29 12.25 -9.24
N VAL A 61 15.65 12.73 -8.04
CA VAL A 61 15.99 14.15 -7.82
C VAL A 61 17.24 14.55 -8.61
N TYR A 62 18.26 13.69 -8.63
CA TYR A 62 19.46 13.91 -9.44
C TYR A 62 19.11 14.01 -10.93
N ASP A 63 18.27 13.10 -11.44
CA ASP A 63 17.86 13.08 -12.85
C ASP A 63 17.10 14.36 -13.24
N VAL A 64 16.15 14.78 -12.41
CA VAL A 64 15.42 16.06 -12.59
C VAL A 64 16.39 17.23 -12.66
N GLY A 65 17.33 17.33 -11.70
CA GLY A 65 18.33 18.40 -11.69
C GLY A 65 19.21 18.41 -12.93
N ARG A 66 19.65 17.23 -13.38
CA ARG A 66 20.45 17.07 -14.61
C ARG A 66 19.69 17.55 -15.84
N VAL A 67 18.43 17.12 -16.01
CA VAL A 67 17.60 17.51 -17.16
C VAL A 67 17.33 19.01 -17.15
N LEU A 68 17.06 19.60 -15.99
CA LEU A 68 16.86 21.05 -15.86
C LEU A 68 18.11 21.84 -16.26
N LEU A 69 19.30 21.41 -15.80
CA LEU A 69 20.56 22.07 -16.16
C LEU A 69 20.81 22.02 -17.67
N ILE A 70 20.54 20.88 -18.32
CA ILE A 70 20.69 20.73 -19.77
C ILE A 70 19.69 21.65 -20.49
N LYS A 71 18.41 21.62 -20.13
CA LYS A 71 17.37 22.44 -20.79
C LYS A 71 17.59 23.95 -20.61
N VAL A 72 18.19 24.39 -19.50
CA VAL A 72 18.57 25.81 -19.29
C VAL A 72 19.81 26.20 -20.09
N SER A 73 20.81 25.32 -20.20
CA SER A 73 22.10 25.63 -20.83
C SER A 73 22.06 25.54 -22.37
N THR A 74 21.13 24.74 -22.90
CA THR A 74 20.87 24.63 -24.35
C THR A 74 19.47 25.17 -24.61
N PRO A 75 19.32 26.44 -25.04
CA PRO A 75 18.05 26.99 -25.45
C PRO A 75 17.64 26.29 -26.76
N ASP A 76 16.94 25.18 -26.63
CA ASP A 76 16.37 24.47 -27.76
C ASP A 76 15.30 25.35 -28.43
N ARG A 77 15.10 25.17 -29.75
CA ARG A 77 13.98 25.78 -30.48
C ARG A 77 12.66 25.07 -30.24
N ASP A 78 12.57 24.24 -29.21
CA ASP A 78 11.38 23.47 -28.90
C ASP A 78 10.34 24.42 -28.27
N PRO A 79 9.05 24.31 -28.63
CA PRO A 79 8.01 25.14 -28.02
C PRO A 79 8.04 24.95 -26.50
N LEU A 80 8.08 26.06 -25.74
CA LEU A 80 8.14 26.07 -24.28
C LEU A 80 7.18 25.07 -23.62
N GLY A 81 6.00 24.83 -24.22
CA GLY A 81 5.01 23.87 -23.73
C GLY A 81 5.49 22.41 -23.67
N ARG A 82 6.14 21.89 -24.71
CA ARG A 82 6.60 20.48 -24.73
C ARG A 82 7.71 20.25 -23.71
N ALA A 83 8.66 21.18 -23.67
CA ALA A 83 9.76 21.09 -22.72
C ALA A 83 9.29 21.12 -21.26
N LEU A 84 8.23 21.89 -20.96
CA LEU A 84 7.65 22.02 -19.63
C LEU A 84 6.86 20.75 -19.21
N ILE A 85 6.11 20.14 -20.14
CA ILE A 85 5.40 18.87 -19.89
C ILE A 85 6.38 17.75 -19.52
N ASP A 86 7.52 17.63 -20.21
CA ASP A 86 8.54 16.62 -19.88
C ASP A 86 9.09 16.83 -18.46
N VAL A 87 9.37 18.09 -18.11
CA VAL A 87 9.90 18.46 -16.80
C VAL A 87 8.89 18.14 -15.72
N PHE A 88 7.61 18.48 -15.91
CA PHE A 88 6.54 18.05 -15.00
C PHE A 88 6.45 16.53 -14.90
N GLY A 89 6.62 15.80 -16.00
CA GLY A 89 6.69 14.35 -15.99
C GLY A 89 7.74 13.81 -15.01
N LEU A 90 8.93 14.41 -15.01
CA LEU A 90 10.04 14.07 -14.10
C LEU A 90 9.75 14.46 -12.64
N PHE A 91 9.21 15.66 -12.40
CA PHE A 91 8.79 16.06 -11.05
C PHE A 91 7.71 15.13 -10.48
N LEU A 92 6.74 14.73 -11.30
CA LEU A 92 5.68 13.82 -10.91
C LEU A 92 6.22 12.40 -10.60
N ASN A 93 7.32 11.96 -11.24
CA ASN A 93 8.01 10.73 -10.84
C ASN A 93 8.59 10.82 -9.42
N VAL A 94 9.17 11.97 -9.05
CA VAL A 94 9.69 12.20 -7.69
C VAL A 94 8.55 12.18 -6.67
N LEU A 95 7.42 12.83 -6.98
CA LEU A 95 6.25 12.82 -6.09
C LEU A 95 5.70 11.41 -5.85
N ILE A 96 5.64 10.55 -6.87
CA ILE A 96 5.25 9.15 -6.70
C ILE A 96 6.21 8.41 -5.76
N ALA A 97 7.52 8.62 -5.93
CA ALA A 97 8.51 7.96 -5.06
C ALA A 97 8.37 8.39 -3.59
N LEU A 98 8.12 9.69 -3.36
CA LEU A 98 7.83 10.22 -2.02
C LEU A 98 6.53 9.66 -1.44
N GLU A 99 5.49 9.56 -2.26
CA GLU A 99 4.20 9.01 -1.86
C GLU A 99 4.31 7.52 -1.49
N ILE A 100 5.02 6.71 -2.27
CA ILE A 100 5.27 5.31 -1.93
C ILE A 100 6.06 5.22 -0.61
N LEU A 101 7.07 6.08 -0.40
CA LEU A 101 7.80 6.12 0.87
C LEU A 101 6.88 6.46 2.05
N GLU A 102 5.95 7.39 1.87
CA GLU A 102 4.95 7.73 2.88
C GLU A 102 4.04 6.54 3.19
N ASN A 103 3.57 5.81 2.17
CA ASN A 103 2.75 4.61 2.33
C ASN A 103 3.48 3.51 3.12
N ILE A 104 4.76 3.28 2.82
CA ILE A 104 5.59 2.30 3.55
C ILE A 104 5.82 2.77 4.99
N THR A 105 6.10 4.06 5.18
CA THR A 105 6.35 4.63 6.52
C THR A 105 5.09 4.58 7.38
N ALA A 106 3.92 4.84 6.78
CA ALA A 106 2.62 4.72 7.42
C ALA A 106 2.36 3.27 7.88
N TYR A 107 2.72 2.29 7.06
CA TYR A 107 2.66 0.88 7.43
C TYR A 107 3.64 0.55 8.58
N LEU A 108 4.88 1.02 8.53
CA LEU A 108 5.86 0.84 9.62
C LEU A 108 5.41 1.42 10.95
N LYS A 109 4.63 2.51 10.95
CA LYS A 109 4.14 3.17 12.17
C LYS A 109 2.92 2.49 12.80
N LYS A 110 1.98 2.03 11.96
CA LYS A 110 0.68 1.51 12.43
C LYS A 110 0.50 0.01 12.25
N HIS A 111 1.46 -0.68 11.61
CA HIS A 111 1.38 -2.10 11.22
C HIS A 111 0.11 -2.48 10.46
N VAL A 112 -0.53 -1.50 9.80
CA VAL A 112 -1.76 -1.67 9.03
C VAL A 112 -1.66 -0.83 7.77
N ILE A 113 -2.03 -1.42 6.63
CA ILE A 113 -2.15 -0.70 5.37
C ILE A 113 -3.37 0.21 5.47
N GLN A 114 -3.14 1.52 5.39
CA GLN A 114 -4.23 2.50 5.41
C GLN A 114 -4.92 2.51 4.05
N ALA A 115 -6.10 1.87 3.96
CA ALA A 115 -6.87 1.81 2.72
C ALA A 115 -7.18 3.19 2.15
N GLU A 116 -7.41 4.19 3.02
CA GLU A 116 -7.61 5.58 2.61
C GLU A 116 -6.42 6.12 1.80
N LEU A 117 -5.20 5.88 2.29
CA LEU A 117 -3.97 6.33 1.67
C LEU A 117 -3.75 5.65 0.30
N VAL A 118 -4.04 4.35 0.20
CA VAL A 118 -3.95 3.59 -1.07
C VAL A 118 -4.89 4.17 -2.14
N VAL A 119 -6.12 4.54 -1.78
CA VAL A 119 -7.08 5.12 -2.72
C VAL A 119 -6.66 6.53 -3.16
N ILE A 120 -6.10 7.33 -2.25
CA ILE A 120 -5.52 8.64 -2.57
C ILE A 120 -4.38 8.47 -3.58
N THR A 121 -3.50 7.49 -3.39
CA THR A 121 -2.41 7.19 -4.35
C THR A 121 -2.91 6.78 -5.72
N ALA A 122 -4.00 6.01 -5.78
CA ALA A 122 -4.64 5.70 -7.06
C ALA A 122 -5.19 6.95 -7.76
N LEU A 123 -5.83 7.87 -7.02
CA LEU A 123 -6.33 9.14 -7.56
C LEU A 123 -5.19 10.02 -8.10
N ILE A 124 -4.09 10.15 -7.34
CA ILE A 124 -2.92 10.92 -7.75
C ILE A 124 -2.28 10.31 -9.01
N ALA A 125 -2.18 8.98 -9.10
CA ALA A 125 -1.65 8.30 -10.29
C ALA A 125 -2.48 8.59 -11.54
N VAL A 126 -3.81 8.59 -11.44
CA VAL A 126 -4.70 8.94 -12.57
C VAL A 126 -4.59 10.43 -12.92
N ALA A 127 -4.57 11.31 -11.92
CA ALA A 127 -4.43 12.75 -12.13
C ALA A 127 -3.11 13.09 -12.86
N ARG A 128 -2.00 12.46 -12.46
CA ARG A 128 -0.71 12.60 -13.15
C ARG A 128 -0.82 12.20 -14.62
N LYS A 129 -1.50 11.09 -14.92
CA LYS A 129 -1.65 10.61 -16.30
C LYS A 129 -2.46 11.59 -17.15
N MET A 130 -3.43 12.29 -16.56
CA MET A 130 -4.15 13.38 -17.21
C MET A 130 -3.27 14.62 -17.47
N ILE A 131 -2.39 14.99 -16.54
CA ILE A 131 -1.51 16.18 -16.69
C ILE A 131 -0.53 16.02 -17.86
N ILE A 132 -0.01 14.81 -18.09
CA ILE A 132 1.00 14.52 -19.12
C ILE A 132 0.34 14.19 -20.48
N LEU A 133 -0.99 14.06 -20.53
CA LEU A 133 -1.72 13.62 -21.71
C LEU A 133 -1.68 14.67 -22.83
N ASP A 134 -1.36 14.22 -24.05
CA ASP A 134 -1.45 15.04 -25.26
C ASP A 134 -2.85 14.88 -25.87
N PHE A 135 -3.73 15.85 -25.65
CA PHE A 135 -5.13 15.82 -26.10
C PHE A 135 -5.28 15.77 -27.62
N ASP A 136 -4.28 16.23 -28.38
CA ASP A 136 -4.33 16.22 -29.85
C ASP A 136 -4.10 14.81 -30.42
N LYS A 137 -3.47 13.92 -29.65
CA LYS A 137 -3.15 12.55 -30.06
C LYS A 137 -4.01 11.49 -29.36
N THR A 138 -4.72 11.89 -28.31
CA THR A 138 -5.47 10.96 -27.47
C THR A 138 -6.85 10.68 -28.05
N LYS A 139 -7.22 9.40 -28.15
CA LYS A 139 -8.55 9.00 -28.63
C LYS A 139 -9.62 9.38 -27.60
N GLY A 140 -10.79 9.82 -28.06
CA GLY A 140 -11.92 10.18 -27.18
C GLY A 140 -12.33 9.07 -26.19
N LEU A 141 -12.18 7.80 -26.56
CA LEU A 141 -12.44 6.66 -25.67
C LEU A 141 -11.48 6.60 -24.47
N GLU A 142 -10.21 6.98 -24.63
CA GLU A 142 -9.23 6.98 -23.54
C GLU A 142 -9.56 8.09 -22.52
N LEU A 143 -10.00 9.25 -23.01
CA LEU A 143 -10.47 10.36 -22.19
C LEU A 143 -11.70 9.98 -21.36
N ILE A 144 -12.68 9.31 -21.98
CA ILE A 144 -13.86 8.80 -21.27
C ILE A 144 -13.47 7.75 -20.23
N GLY A 145 -12.55 6.84 -20.56
CA GLY A 145 -12.03 5.84 -19.63
C GLY A 145 -11.36 6.48 -18.40
N LEU A 146 -10.55 7.52 -18.61
CA LEU A 146 -9.94 8.31 -17.52
C LEU A 146 -11.00 9.00 -16.65
N ALA A 147 -12.02 9.62 -17.26
CA ALA A 147 -13.10 10.27 -16.51
C ALA A 147 -13.88 9.27 -15.63
N ILE A 148 -14.21 8.10 -16.17
CA ILE A 148 -14.90 7.03 -15.42
C ILE A 148 -14.00 6.53 -14.27
N ALA A 149 -12.69 6.35 -14.52
CA ALA A 149 -11.75 5.92 -13.48
C ALA A 149 -11.66 6.94 -12.33
N VAL A 150 -11.59 8.24 -12.64
CA VAL A 150 -11.57 9.31 -11.62
C VAL A 150 -12.86 9.28 -10.79
N ILE A 151 -14.03 9.15 -11.42
CA ILE A 151 -15.31 9.07 -10.71
C ILE A 151 -15.36 7.82 -9.80
N ALA A 152 -14.97 6.65 -10.32
CA ALA A 152 -14.98 5.41 -9.55
C ALA A 152 -14.05 5.47 -8.32
N LEU A 153 -12.84 6.01 -8.50
CA LEU A 153 -11.89 6.19 -7.39
C LEU A 153 -12.36 7.25 -6.39
N SER A 154 -13.01 8.32 -6.84
CA SER A 154 -13.57 9.36 -5.96
C SER A 154 -14.71 8.81 -5.10
N ILE A 155 -15.56 7.96 -5.67
CA ILE A 155 -16.62 7.25 -4.94
C ILE A 155 -15.99 6.28 -3.92
N SER A 156 -14.95 5.53 -4.33
CA SER A 156 -14.22 4.63 -3.43
C SER A 156 -13.63 5.38 -2.24
N TYR A 157 -12.98 6.52 -2.48
CA TYR A 157 -12.43 7.38 -1.42
C TYR A 157 -13.52 7.85 -0.47
N TRP A 158 -14.65 8.33 -0.99
CA TRP A 158 -15.77 8.78 -0.17
C TRP A 158 -16.32 7.67 0.73
N ILE A 159 -16.46 6.45 0.22
CA ILE A 159 -16.91 5.28 0.98
C ILE A 159 -15.91 4.93 2.07
N VAL A 160 -14.62 4.78 1.73
CA VAL A 160 -13.55 4.43 2.68
C VAL A 160 -13.47 5.45 3.81
N ARG A 161 -13.49 6.74 3.47
CA ARG A 161 -13.49 7.84 4.45
C ARG A 161 -14.71 7.80 5.36
N ARG A 162 -15.91 7.60 4.80
CA ARG A 162 -17.17 7.50 5.57
C ARG A 162 -17.19 6.33 6.54
N LEU A 163 -16.62 5.19 6.15
CA LEU A 163 -16.55 4.00 7.00
C LEU A 163 -15.51 4.17 8.11
N ASN A 164 -14.34 4.73 7.78
CA ASN A 164 -13.30 4.98 8.77
C ASN A 164 -13.73 5.99 9.85
N ASN A 165 -14.44 7.05 9.47
CA ASN A 165 -14.97 8.05 10.39
C ASN A 165 -16.08 7.54 11.34
N LYS A 166 -16.60 6.32 11.15
CA LYS A 166 -17.59 5.72 12.06
C LYS A 166 -16.97 4.79 13.11
N VAL A 167 -15.67 4.52 13.00
CA VAL A 167 -14.94 3.59 13.88
C VAL A 167 -14.19 4.33 14.99
N GLU A 168 -14.08 5.66 14.90
CA GLU A 168 -13.71 6.58 16.00
C GLU A 168 -14.96 7.18 16.67
#